data_AF-A0A7W1J0V2-F1
#
_entry.id   AF-A0A7W1J0V2-F1
#
_cell.length_a   1.000
_cell.length_b   1.000
_cell.length_c   1.000
_cell.angle_alpha   90.00
_cell.angle_beta   90.00
_cell.angle_gamma   90.00
#
_symmetry.space_group_name_H-M   'P 1'
#
loop_
_entity.id
_entity.type
_entity.pdbx_description
1 polymer ?
#
loop_
_entity_poly.entity_id
_entity_poly.type
_entity_poly.pdbx_seq_one_letter_code
_entity_poly.pdbx_strand_id
1 'polypeptide(L)'
;MRAVAMLLVPWSFLAAEVYQAPSPEPTPAETLILELMNRFRADSRAETEWIIKTYANGGDKVMGADAKMFHDECSQLKPMPPLVFNLNLLDSARKHSFYMIHNGLGNVEERGKRSFVAEGLTFPPFS
;
A
#
# COMPACT_ATOMS: atom_id res chain seq x y z
N MET A 1 -41.72 -53.29 -4.04
CA MET A 1 -41.24 -52.00 -3.49
C MET A 1 -39.72 -51.97 -3.65
N ARG A 2 -39.19 -51.14 -4.56
CA ARG A 2 -37.74 -51.03 -4.80
C ARG A 2 -37.19 -49.85 -4.00
N ALA A 3 -36.19 -50.13 -3.17
CA ALA A 3 -35.52 -49.13 -2.34
C ALA A 3 -34.78 -48.11 -3.23
N VAL A 4 -35.07 -46.83 -3.01
CA VAL A 4 -34.34 -45.71 -3.61
C VAL A 4 -33.13 -45.44 -2.73
N ALA A 5 -31.94 -45.80 -3.21
CA ALA A 5 -30.68 -45.41 -2.57
C ALA A 5 -30.43 -43.92 -2.86
N MET A 6 -30.67 -43.06 -1.87
CA MET A 6 -30.24 -41.66 -1.93
C MET A 6 -28.71 -41.60 -1.85
N LEU A 7 -28.09 -41.22 -2.97
CA LEU A 7 -26.66 -40.98 -3.08
C LEU A 7 -26.38 -39.62 -2.42
N LEU A 8 -25.95 -39.65 -1.15
CA LEU A 8 -25.43 -38.48 -0.43
C LEU A 8 -24.08 -38.12 -1.03
N VAL A 9 -24.06 -37.17 -1.97
CA VAL A 9 -22.83 -36.55 -2.46
C VAL A 9 -22.33 -35.60 -1.36
N PRO A 10 -21.15 -35.83 -0.75
CA PRO A 10 -20.60 -34.89 0.21
C PRO A 10 -20.22 -33.63 -0.55
N TRP A 11 -20.90 -32.53 -0.21
CA TRP A 11 -20.57 -31.18 -0.66
C TRP A 11 -19.29 -30.75 0.06
N SER A 12 -18.15 -31.24 -0.41
CA SER A 12 -16.85 -30.72 0.01
C SER A 12 -16.74 -29.31 -0.57
N PHE A 13 -17.20 -28.32 0.18
CA PHE A 13 -16.88 -26.94 -0.11
C PHE A 13 -15.36 -26.82 -0.17
N LEU A 14 -14.82 -26.60 -1.37
CA LEU A 14 -13.50 -26.03 -1.56
C LEU A 14 -13.53 -24.67 -0.85
N ALA A 15 -13.20 -24.64 0.43
CA ALA A 15 -12.95 -23.41 1.14
C ALA A 15 -11.73 -22.79 0.44
N ALA A 16 -11.98 -21.75 -0.35
CA ALA A 16 -10.90 -20.89 -0.82
C ALA A 16 -10.08 -20.50 0.42
N GLU A 17 -8.74 -20.58 0.31
CA GLU A 17 -7.84 -20.27 1.40
C GLU A 17 -8.09 -18.82 1.85
N VAL A 18 -8.85 -18.65 2.94
CA VAL A 18 -9.19 -17.33 3.46
C VAL A 18 -7.94 -16.84 4.15
N TYR A 19 -7.30 -15.81 3.58
CA TYR A 19 -6.18 -15.15 4.23
C TYR A 19 -6.56 -14.70 5.64
N GLN A 20 -5.76 -15.14 6.61
CA GLN A 20 -5.86 -14.74 7.99
C GLN A 20 -4.58 -14.00 8.36
N ALA A 21 -4.72 -12.74 8.80
CA ALA A 21 -3.57 -11.96 9.23
C ALA A 21 -2.89 -12.64 10.45
N PRO A 22 -1.54 -12.65 10.54
CA PRO A 22 -0.83 -13.25 11.66
C PRO A 22 -1.14 -12.61 13.02
N SER A 23 -1.54 -11.34 13.02
CA SER A 23 -1.93 -10.57 14.20
C SER A 23 -2.98 -9.52 13.83
N PRO A 24 -3.96 -9.23 14.72
CA PRO A 24 -4.88 -8.11 14.51
C PRO A 24 -4.20 -6.75 14.65
N GLU A 25 -3.06 -6.68 15.35
CA GLU A 25 -2.33 -5.43 15.57
C GLU A 25 -1.63 -4.95 14.29
N PRO A 26 -1.47 -3.62 14.11
CA PRO A 26 -0.61 -3.07 13.08
C PRO A 26 0.84 -3.53 13.26
N THR A 27 1.47 -3.92 12.16
CA THR A 27 2.90 -4.19 12.10
C THR A 27 3.70 -2.88 12.17
N PRO A 28 4.99 -2.93 12.54
CA PRO A 28 5.84 -1.74 12.53
C PRO A 28 5.87 -1.00 11.18
N ALA A 29 5.82 -1.73 10.06
CA ALA A 29 5.80 -1.13 8.73
C ALA A 29 4.48 -0.40 8.43
N GLU A 30 3.34 -0.97 8.82
CA GLU A 30 2.03 -0.31 8.70
C GLU A 30 1.96 0.94 9.59
N THR A 31 2.50 0.86 10.81
CA THR A 31 2.59 2.02 11.72
C THR A 31 3.44 3.13 11.11
N LEU A 32 4.60 2.80 10.54
CA LEU A 32 5.45 3.77 9.86
C LEU A 32 4.71 4.44 8.69
N ILE A 33 3.94 3.69 7.90
CA ILE A 33 3.13 4.27 6.81
C ILE A 33 2.12 5.28 7.38
N LEU A 34 1.43 4.94 8.46
CA LEU A 34 0.47 5.84 9.11
C LEU A 34 1.14 7.12 9.63
N GLU A 35 2.33 6.99 10.23
CA GLU A 35 3.12 8.12 10.73
C GLU A 35 3.55 9.05 9.59
N LEU A 36 4.05 8.51 8.49
CA LEU A 36 4.42 9.28 7.30
C LEU A 36 3.20 10.00 6.69
N MET A 37 2.06 9.32 6.60
CA MET A 37 0.81 9.94 6.16
C MET A 37 0.40 11.08 7.10
N ASN A 38 0.51 10.89 8.41
CA ASN A 38 0.16 11.91 9.39
C ASN A 38 1.12 13.10 9.39
N ARG A 39 2.41 12.87 9.12
CA ARG A 39 3.40 13.94 8.91
C ARG A 39 3.01 14.82 7.73
N PHE A 40 2.69 14.21 6.59
CA PHE A 40 2.20 14.92 5.41
C PHE A 40 0.88 15.67 5.66
N ARG A 41 -0.05 15.07 6.42
CA ARG A 41 -1.33 15.71 6.76
C ARG A 41 -1.17 16.88 7.73
N ALA A 42 -0.17 16.85 8.60
CA ALA A 42 0.11 17.93 9.55
C ALA A 42 0.73 19.14 8.86
N ASP A 43 1.71 18.93 7.97
CA ASP A 43 2.35 19.98 7.19
C ASP A 43 2.79 19.44 5.82
N SER A 44 1.90 19.53 4.84
CA SER A 44 2.13 19.04 3.48
C SER A 44 3.24 19.80 2.77
N ARG A 45 3.43 21.09 3.10
CA ARG A 45 4.47 21.91 2.48
C ARG A 45 5.84 21.46 2.94
N ALA A 46 6.07 21.41 4.25
CA ALA A 46 7.35 20.99 4.81
C ALA A 46 7.72 19.57 4.37
N GLU A 47 6.74 18.66 4.35
CA GLU A 47 6.95 17.30 3.90
C GLU A 47 7.30 17.23 2.41
N THR A 48 6.60 17.98 1.55
CA THR A 48 6.91 18.03 0.12
C THR A 48 8.29 18.64 -0.15
N GLU A 49 8.69 19.70 0.56
CA GLU A 49 10.03 20.26 0.49
C GLU A 49 11.11 19.21 0.84
N TRP A 50 10.86 18.40 1.88
CA TRP A 50 11.74 17.29 2.26
C TRP A 50 11.80 16.20 1.19
N ILE A 51 10.65 15.81 0.61
CA ILE A 51 10.58 14.80 -0.46
C ILE A 51 11.37 15.29 -1.69
N ILE A 52 11.16 16.54 -2.13
CA ILE A 52 11.87 17.12 -3.27
C ILE A 52 13.37 17.13 -3.00
N LYS A 53 13.79 17.64 -1.82
CA LYS A 53 15.20 17.66 -1.44
C LYS A 53 15.85 16.28 -1.48
N THR A 54 15.12 15.26 -1.04
CA THR A 54 15.62 13.88 -0.93
C THR A 54 15.65 13.15 -2.27
N TYR A 55 14.63 13.34 -3.11
CA TYR A 55 14.39 12.47 -4.27
C TYR A 55 14.47 13.16 -5.63
N ALA A 56 14.53 14.49 -5.69
CA ALA A 56 14.68 15.19 -6.96
C ALA A 56 16.11 15.07 -7.53
N ASN A 57 17.12 14.74 -6.70
CA ASN A 57 18.53 14.64 -7.09
C ASN A 57 19.04 15.87 -7.87
N GLY A 58 18.51 17.06 -7.57
CA GLY A 58 18.84 18.32 -8.26
C GLY A 58 18.20 18.51 -9.63
N GLY A 59 17.27 17.65 -10.05
CA GLY A 59 16.49 17.80 -11.28
C GLY A 59 15.07 18.33 -11.04
N ASP A 60 14.37 18.66 -12.14
CA ASP A 60 13.00 19.19 -12.12
C ASP A 60 11.92 18.12 -11.89
N LYS A 61 12.32 16.89 -11.57
CA LYS A 61 11.41 15.76 -11.39
C LYS A 61 11.64 15.03 -10.09
N VAL A 62 10.55 14.68 -9.42
CA VAL A 62 10.53 13.78 -8.25
C VAL A 62 9.76 12.53 -8.65
N MET A 63 10.40 11.36 -8.60
CA MET A 63 9.77 10.07 -8.93
C MET A 63 9.04 10.06 -10.29
N GLY A 64 9.55 10.82 -11.27
CA GLY A 64 8.95 10.96 -12.60
C GLY A 64 7.86 12.04 -12.73
N ALA A 65 7.37 12.59 -11.61
CA ALA A 65 6.46 13.73 -11.58
C ALA A 65 7.22 15.07 -11.66
N ASP A 66 6.57 16.10 -12.20
CA ASP A 66 7.11 17.47 -12.22
C ASP A 66 7.21 18.01 -10.78
N ALA A 67 8.43 18.34 -10.35
CA ALA A 67 8.73 18.72 -8.97
C ALA A 67 8.07 20.06 -8.60
N LYS A 68 7.97 20.99 -9.56
CA LYS A 68 7.35 22.30 -9.34
C LYS A 68 5.85 22.17 -9.19
N MET A 69 5.18 21.44 -10.09
CA MET A 69 3.75 21.14 -10.00
C MET A 69 3.44 20.44 -8.68
N PHE A 70 4.21 19.42 -8.31
CA PHE A 70 4.04 18.70 -7.04
C PHE A 70 4.17 19.62 -5.83
N HIS A 71 5.19 20.49 -5.81
CA HIS A 71 5.36 21.51 -4.77
C HIS A 71 4.16 22.47 -4.70
N ASP A 72 3.75 23.03 -5.83
CA ASP A 72 2.73 24.06 -5.91
C ASP A 72 1.35 23.53 -5.49
N GLU A 73 1.01 22.29 -5.87
CA GLU A 73 -0.22 21.62 -5.46
C GLU A 73 -0.21 21.29 -3.96
N CYS A 74 0.88 20.69 -3.45
CA CYS A 74 0.97 20.31 -2.04
C CYS A 74 1.01 21.51 -1.10
N SER A 75 1.57 22.64 -1.55
CA SER A 75 1.63 23.89 -0.78
C SER A 75 0.27 24.55 -0.58
N GLN A 76 -0.73 24.17 -1.38
CA GLN A 76 -2.10 24.68 -1.26
C GLN A 76 -2.96 23.84 -0.31
N LEU A 77 -2.49 22.66 0.08
CA LEU A 77 -3.22 21.79 0.99
C LEU A 77 -3.19 22.38 2.41
N LYS A 78 -4.36 22.36 3.06
CA LYS A 78 -4.47 22.75 4.46
C LYS A 78 -4.13 21.56 5.36
N PRO A 79 -3.55 21.79 6.54
CA PRO A 79 -3.41 20.74 7.54
C PRO A 79 -4.73 20.03 7.81
N MET A 80 -4.67 18.71 7.91
CA MET A 80 -5.82 17.85 8.18
C MET A 80 -5.64 17.06 9.49
N PRO A 81 -6.74 16.70 10.18
CA PRO A 81 -6.66 15.86 11.37
C PRO A 81 -5.91 14.54 11.11
N PRO A 82 -5.16 14.02 12.09
CA PRO A 82 -4.42 12.77 11.93
C PRO A 82 -5.36 11.59 11.72
N LEU A 83 -4.90 10.63 10.92
CA LEU A 83 -5.50 9.32 10.75
C LEU A 83 -5.13 8.41 11.91
N VAL A 84 -6.02 7.47 12.21
CA VAL A 84 -5.81 6.39 13.19
C VAL A 84 -6.17 5.06 12.54
N PHE A 85 -5.64 3.97 13.07
CA PHE A 85 -5.99 2.65 12.58
C PHE A 85 -7.46 2.32 12.85
N ASN A 86 -8.11 1.83 11.82
CA ASN A 86 -9.34 1.06 11.94
C ASN A 86 -8.99 -0.40 11.63
N LEU A 87 -9.02 -1.26 12.64
CA LEU A 87 -8.56 -2.65 12.50
C LEU A 87 -9.35 -3.46 11.48
N ASN A 88 -10.63 -3.13 11.26
CA ASN A 88 -11.44 -3.78 10.23
C ASN A 88 -11.02 -3.37 8.81
N LEU A 89 -10.65 -2.10 8.62
CA LEU A 89 -10.11 -1.62 7.34
C LEU A 89 -8.71 -2.18 7.09
N LEU A 90 -7.90 -2.30 8.13
CA LEU A 90 -6.57 -2.90 8.04
C LEU A 90 -6.66 -4.38 7.63
N ASP A 91 -7.52 -5.16 8.29
CA ASP A 91 -7.76 -6.56 7.93
C ASP A 91 -8.29 -6.71 6.49
N SER A 92 -9.23 -5.85 6.10
CA SER A 92 -9.75 -5.82 4.73
C SER A 92 -8.67 -5.50 3.70
N ALA A 93 -7.80 -4.53 3.99
CA ALA A 93 -6.69 -4.15 3.13
C ALA A 93 -5.67 -5.31 2.99
N ARG A 94 -5.34 -6.01 4.08
CA ARG A 94 -4.42 -7.17 4.04
C ARG A 94 -5.00 -8.32 3.20
N LYS A 95 -6.28 -8.64 3.38
CA LYS A 95 -6.99 -9.64 2.56
C LYS A 95 -7.02 -9.26 1.09
N HIS A 96 -7.26 -7.97 0.80
CA HIS A 96 -7.23 -7.47 -0.56
C HIS A 96 -5.82 -7.59 -1.18
N SER A 97 -4.77 -7.14 -0.47
CA SER A 97 -3.39 -7.28 -0.94
C SER A 97 -3.01 -8.74 -1.18
N PHE A 98 -3.40 -9.66 -0.29
CA PHE A 98 -3.19 -11.09 -0.48
C PHE A 98 -3.89 -11.60 -1.75
N TYR A 99 -5.16 -11.24 -1.94
CA TYR A 99 -5.92 -11.60 -3.15
C TYR A 99 -5.22 -11.08 -4.42
N MET A 100 -4.80 -9.82 -4.42
CA MET A 100 -4.13 -9.21 -5.57
C MET A 100 -2.84 -9.93 -5.94
N ILE A 101 -2.01 -10.26 -4.94
CA ILE A 101 -0.77 -11.02 -5.14
C ILE A 101 -1.08 -12.43 -5.65
N HIS A 102 -2.01 -13.13 -5.02
CA HIS A 102 -2.35 -14.51 -5.36
C HIS A 102 -2.92 -14.65 -6.78
N ASN A 103 -3.63 -13.62 -7.27
CA ASN A 103 -4.23 -13.62 -8.61
C ASN A 103 -3.38 -12.89 -9.66
N GLY A 104 -2.15 -12.47 -9.32
CA GLY A 104 -1.27 -11.77 -10.25
C GLY A 104 -1.81 -10.40 -10.71
N LEU A 105 -2.68 -9.77 -9.92
CA LEU A 105 -3.32 -8.48 -10.24
C LEU A 105 -2.46 -7.26 -9.84
N GLY A 106 -1.14 -7.43 -9.76
CA GLY A 106 -0.20 -6.37 -9.46
C GLY A 106 0.42 -5.73 -10.70
N ASN A 107 1.24 -4.71 -10.49
CA ASN A 107 2.20 -4.28 -11.50
C ASN A 107 3.36 -5.29 -11.52
N VAL A 108 3.60 -5.92 -12.67
CA VAL A 108 4.80 -6.73 -12.87
C VAL A 108 5.93 -5.80 -13.29
N GLU A 109 7.02 -5.78 -12.54
CA GLU A 109 8.21 -5.03 -12.92
C GLU A 109 8.74 -5.55 -14.26
N GLU A 110 8.72 -4.72 -15.29
CA GLU A 110 9.42 -5.02 -16.54
C GLU A 110 10.90 -4.70 -16.37
N ARG A 111 11.73 -5.75 -16.38
CA ARG A 111 13.19 -5.63 -16.29
C ARG A 111 13.70 -4.67 -17.38
N GLY A 112 14.26 -3.53 -16.96
CA GLY A 112 14.81 -2.49 -17.85
C GLY A 112 14.01 -1.20 -17.91
N LYS A 113 12.79 -1.14 -17.36
CA LYS A 113 12.05 0.12 -17.21
C LYS A 113 12.49 0.86 -15.94
N ARG A 114 13.33 1.87 -16.11
CA ARG A 114 13.99 2.66 -15.03
C ARG A 114 13.08 3.22 -13.93
N SER A 115 11.77 3.32 -14.17
CA SER A 115 10.76 3.86 -13.23
C SER A 115 9.88 2.78 -12.56
N PHE A 116 10.12 1.50 -12.87
CA PHE A 116 9.34 0.36 -12.38
C PHE A 116 10.25 -0.75 -11.82
N VAL A 117 11.49 -0.43 -11.44
CA VAL A 117 12.38 -1.35 -10.72
C VAL A 117 12.55 -0.81 -9.30
N ALA A 118 12.18 -1.59 -8.29
CA ALA A 118 12.39 -1.27 -6.88
C ALA A 118 13.86 -1.00 -6.52
N GLU A 119 14.81 -1.45 -7.36
CA GLU A 119 16.25 -1.18 -7.27
C GLU A 119 16.60 0.33 -7.26
N GLY A 120 15.70 1.19 -7.75
CA GLY A 120 15.83 2.66 -7.67
C GLY A 120 15.22 3.31 -6.43
N LEU A 121 14.44 2.58 -5.62
CA LEU A 121 13.86 3.02 -4.35
C LEU A 121 14.77 2.63 -3.20
N THR A 122 16.00 3.15 -3.20
CA THR A 122 16.85 3.08 -2.01
C THR A 122 16.36 4.13 -1.02
N PHE A 123 15.72 3.67 0.06
CA PHE A 123 15.39 4.56 1.18
C PHE A 123 16.70 4.92 1.88
N PRO A 124 17.03 6.22 2.05
CA PRO A 124 18.15 6.59 2.90
C PRO A 124 17.90 6.04 4.32
N PRO A 125 18.95 5.65 5.06
CA PRO A 125 18.80 5.28 6.46
C PRO A 125 18.17 6.46 7.21
N PHE A 126 17.12 6.19 7.99
CA PHE A 126 16.55 7.17 8.91
C PHE A 126 17.60 7.44 9.99
N SER A 127 18.21 8.63 9.93
CA SER A 127 19.15 9.15 10.94
C SER A 127 18.41 9.90 12.03
#